data_AF-A0A6L7U2A5-F1
#
_entry.id   AF-A0A6L7U2A5-F1
#
_cell.length_a   1.000
_cell.length_b   1.000
_cell.length_c   1.000
_cell.angle_alpha   90.00
_cell.angle_beta   90.00
_cell.angle_gamma   90.00
#
_symmetry.space_group_name_H-M   'P 1'
#
loop_
_entity.id
_entity.type
_entity.pdbx_description
1 polymer ?
#
loop_
_entity_poly.entity_id
_entity_poly.type
_entity_poly.pdbx_seq_one_letter_code
_entity_poly.pdbx_strand_id
1 'polypeptide(L)'
;MMEPPFWLQTVLIWWLLPCARQDWRNRRVMNLLTVPPFLAALPLAHRLGGADRLGLAVLVLVCVWLMWREELLGAADAKVATVLAATLPASLTLGLAVLWLWLALGRISRWMRPDSWPWPGIPGVTGLYCGVVLTVCLRYPYAVS
;
A
#
# COMPACT_ATOMS: atom_id res chain seq x y z
N MET A 1 9.55 -6.72 17.95
CA MET A 1 9.37 -6.39 16.51
C MET A 1 10.65 -5.72 16.02
N MET A 2 11.40 -6.33 15.09
CA MET A 2 12.55 -5.66 14.48
C MET A 2 12.08 -4.55 13.55
N GLU A 3 12.56 -3.34 13.85
CA GLU A 3 12.38 -2.13 13.05
C GLU A 3 12.90 -2.37 11.62
N PRO A 4 12.08 -2.11 10.58
CA PRO A 4 12.53 -2.25 9.21
C PRO A 4 13.62 -1.22 8.91
N PRO A 5 14.74 -1.64 8.28
CA PRO A 5 15.88 -0.75 8.08
C PRO A 5 15.54 0.39 7.13
N PHE A 6 16.16 1.56 7.33
CA PHE A 6 15.88 2.77 6.56
C PHE A 6 16.00 2.57 5.04
N TRP A 7 17.02 1.84 4.60
CA TRP A 7 17.25 1.55 3.18
C TRP A 7 16.04 0.85 2.52
N LEU A 8 15.32 0.00 3.26
CA LEU A 8 14.14 -0.70 2.74
C LEU A 8 13.00 0.29 2.43
N GLN A 9 12.81 1.29 3.30
CA GLN A 9 11.80 2.33 3.10
C GLN A 9 12.16 3.18 1.88
N THR A 10 13.42 3.56 1.72
CA THR A 10 13.92 4.29 0.55
C THR A 10 13.68 3.51 -0.74
N VAL A 11 14.04 2.21 -0.76
CA VAL A 11 13.81 1.34 -1.92
C VAL A 11 12.32 1.26 -2.26
N LEU A 12 11.45 1.09 -1.26
CA LEU A 12 10.00 1.02 -1.48
C LEU A 12 9.43 2.33 -2.01
N ILE A 13 9.88 3.49 -1.53
CA ILE A 13 9.48 4.80 -2.07
C ILE A 13 9.85 4.89 -3.55
N TRP A 14 11.10 4.60 -3.90
CA TRP A 14 11.57 4.69 -5.28
C TRP A 14 10.92 3.66 -6.21
N TRP A 15 10.59 2.47 -5.70
CA TRP A 15 9.86 1.45 -6.44
C TRP A 15 8.38 1.80 -6.63
N LEU A 16 7.72 2.33 -5.60
CA LEU A 16 6.30 2.69 -5.66
C LEU A 16 6.04 3.98 -6.42
N LEU A 17 6.99 4.91 -6.47
CA LEU A 17 6.85 6.17 -7.20
C LEU A 17 6.43 5.99 -8.66
N PRO A 18 7.09 5.15 -9.49
CA PRO A 18 6.63 4.89 -10.86
C PRO A 18 5.28 4.15 -10.89
N CYS A 19 5.01 3.24 -9.95
CA CYS A 19 3.72 2.55 -9.85
C CYS A 19 2.57 3.52 -9.56
N ALA A 20 2.72 4.39 -8.56
CA ALA A 20 1.76 5.42 -8.19
C ALA A 20 1.57 6.45 -9.33
N ARG A 21 2.65 6.83 -10.02
CA ARG A 21 2.57 7.71 -11.19
C ARG A 21 1.78 7.08 -12.34
N GLN A 22 2.01 5.80 -12.64
CA GLN A 22 1.25 5.06 -13.66
C GLN A 22 -0.21 4.89 -13.25
N ASP A 23 -0.47 4.56 -11.99
CA ASP A 23 -1.81 4.38 -11.45
C ASP A 23 -2.62 5.69 -11.48
N TRP A 24 -1.99 6.81 -11.11
CA TRP A 24 -2.60 8.14 -11.18
C TRP A 24 -2.95 8.55 -12.61
N ARG A 25 -2.04 8.31 -13.57
CA ARG A 25 -2.22 8.78 -14.94
C ARG A 25 -3.15 7.88 -15.76
N ASN A 26 -3.01 6.57 -15.61
CA ASN A 26 -3.61 5.59 -16.52
C ASN A 26 -4.58 4.62 -15.81
N ARG A 27 -4.72 4.69 -14.48
CA ARG A 27 -5.50 3.72 -13.67
C ARG A 27 -5.07 2.27 -13.90
N ARG A 28 -3.81 2.09 -14.30
CA ARG A 28 -3.21 0.80 -14.65
C ARG A 28 -1.74 0.83 -14.24
N VAL A 29 -1.26 -0.27 -13.70
CA VAL A 29 0.15 -0.47 -13.36
C VAL A 29 0.67 -1.68 -14.12
N MET A 30 1.86 -1.57 -14.68
CA MET A 30 2.45 -2.68 -15.43
C MET A 30 2.77 -3.87 -14.52
N ASN A 31 2.44 -5.07 -14.99
CA ASN A 31 2.78 -6.31 -14.27
C ASN A 31 4.29 -6.47 -14.07
N LEU A 32 5.12 -5.96 -14.99
CA LEU A 32 6.58 -6.01 -14.86
C LEU A 32 7.08 -5.29 -13.59
N LEU A 33 6.39 -4.23 -13.15
CA LEU A 33 6.74 -3.48 -11.94
C LEU A 33 6.24 -4.16 -10.65
N THR A 34 5.18 -4.96 -10.70
CA THR A 34 4.51 -5.50 -9.51
C THR A 34 4.75 -6.99 -9.28
N VAL A 35 4.98 -7.78 -10.34
CA VAL A 35 5.16 -9.25 -10.24
C VAL A 35 6.50 -9.65 -9.62
N PRO A 36 7.67 -9.11 -10.03
CA PRO A 36 8.93 -9.51 -9.41
C PRO A 36 8.99 -9.24 -7.90
N PRO A 37 8.57 -8.04 -7.41
CA PRO A 37 8.50 -7.77 -5.97
C PRO A 37 7.52 -8.68 -5.24
N PHE A 38 6.38 -8.98 -5.87
CA PHE A 38 5.37 -9.88 -5.32
C PHE A 38 5.89 -11.31 -5.11
N LEU A 39 6.61 -11.86 -6.09
CA LEU A 39 7.23 -13.18 -5.95
C LEU A 39 8.31 -13.19 -4.85
N ALA A 40 9.01 -12.07 -4.67
CA ALA A 40 10.00 -11.91 -3.61
C ALA A 40 9.38 -11.68 -2.22
N ALA A 41 8.10 -11.32 -2.12
CA ALA A 41 7.45 -10.88 -0.88
C ALA A 41 7.47 -11.96 0.21
N LEU A 42 7.07 -13.20 -0.10
CA LEU A 42 7.04 -14.29 0.88
C LEU A 42 8.45 -14.67 1.39
N PRO A 43 9.46 -14.87 0.52
CA PRO A 43 10.85 -15.05 0.97
C PRO A 43 11.35 -13.90 1.84
N LEU A 44 11.02 -12.64 1.49
CA LEU A 44 11.40 -11.47 2.29
C LEU A 44 10.69 -11.45 3.64
N ALA A 45 9.40 -11.78 3.71
CA ALA A 45 8.64 -11.85 4.96
C ALA A 45 9.29 -12.85 5.93
N HIS A 46 9.66 -14.03 5.40
CA HIS A 46 10.36 -15.05 6.18
C HIS A 46 11.71 -14.55 6.71
N ARG A 47 12.52 -13.90 5.85
CA ARG A 47 13.83 -13.38 6.25
C ARG A 47 13.74 -12.21 7.25
N LEU A 48 12.75 -11.33 7.12
CA LEU A 48 12.64 -10.13 7.95
C LEU A 48 12.00 -10.37 9.32
N GLY A 49 11.14 -11.37 9.47
CA GLY A 49 10.42 -11.59 10.73
C GLY A 49 9.95 -13.00 10.99
N GLY A 50 10.53 -14.00 10.32
CA GLY A 50 10.26 -15.41 10.58
C GLY A 50 8.80 -15.79 10.32
N ALA A 51 8.25 -16.62 11.21
CA ALA A 51 6.90 -17.16 11.09
C ALA A 51 5.81 -16.09 11.23
N ASP A 52 5.99 -15.08 12.10
CA ASP A 52 4.97 -14.07 12.37
C ASP A 52 4.71 -13.17 11.16
N ARG A 53 5.78 -12.61 10.57
CA ARG A 53 5.66 -11.78 9.35
C ARG A 53 5.18 -12.61 8.16
N LEU A 54 5.63 -13.85 8.04
CA LEU A 54 5.19 -14.74 6.98
C LEU A 54 3.69 -15.06 7.11
N GLY A 55 3.21 -15.36 8.32
CA GLY A 55 1.79 -15.58 8.60
C GLY A 55 0.95 -14.35 8.25
N LEU A 56 1.40 -13.15 8.62
CA LEU A 56 0.72 -11.91 8.26
C LEU A 56 0.71 -11.66 6.74
N ALA A 57 1.83 -11.89 6.06
CA ALA A 57 1.91 -11.75 4.60
C ALA A 57 0.98 -12.74 3.87
N VAL A 58 0.90 -13.98 4.34
CA VAL A 58 -0.01 -15.00 3.79
C VAL A 58 -1.47 -14.63 4.08
N LEU A 59 -1.78 -14.18 5.29
CA LEU A 59 -3.13 -13.72 5.63
C LEU A 59 -3.58 -12.58 4.72
N VAL A 60 -2.73 -11.56 4.55
CA VAL A 60 -3.02 -10.44 3.64
C VAL A 60 -3.15 -10.94 2.20
N LEU A 61 -2.26 -11.83 1.73
CA LEU A 61 -2.37 -12.40 0.40
C LEU A 61 -3.74 -13.08 0.17
N VAL A 62 -4.21 -13.88 1.14
CA VAL A 62 -5.52 -14.54 1.06
C VAL A 62 -6.66 -13.53 1.05
N CYS A 63 -6.66 -12.56 1.98
CA CYS A 63 -7.69 -11.52 2.02
C CYS A 63 -7.76 -10.75 0.71
N VAL A 64 -6.59 -10.40 0.16
CA VAL A 64 -6.52 -9.54 -1.01
C VAL A 64 -6.79 -10.32 -2.30
N TRP A 65 -6.49 -11.62 -2.33
CA TRP A 65 -6.96 -12.55 -3.38
C TRP A 65 -8.48 -12.67 -3.39
N LEU A 66 -9.12 -12.82 -2.22
CA LEU A 66 -10.58 -12.82 -2.09
C LEU A 66 -11.18 -11.52 -2.61
N MET A 67 -10.64 -10.37 -2.20
CA MET A 67 -11.11 -9.06 -2.67
C MET A 67 -10.93 -8.87 -4.17
N TRP A 68 -9.83 -9.35 -4.75
CA TRP A 68 -9.62 -9.31 -6.19
C TRP A 68 -10.62 -10.20 -6.95
N ARG A 69 -10.91 -11.39 -6.42
CA ARG A 69 -11.90 -12.32 -7.00
C ARG A 69 -13.30 -11.72 -7.04
N GLU A 70 -13.67 -10.97 -6.00
CA GLU A 70 -14.94 -10.24 -5.92
C GLU A 70 -14.91 -8.89 -6.68
N GLU A 71 -13.87 -8.64 -7.49
CA GLU A 71 -13.67 -7.39 -8.26
C GLU A 71 -13.62 -6.11 -7.41
N LEU A 72 -13.44 -6.24 -6.10
CA LEU A 72 -13.37 -5.11 -5.16
C LEU A 72 -12.03 -4.38 -5.22
N LEU A 73 -10.99 -5.02 -5.76
CA LEU A 73 -9.63 -4.52 -5.75
C LEU A 73 -8.87 -4.90 -7.02
N GLY A 74 -8.02 -4.00 -7.52
CA GLY A 74 -7.21 -4.26 -8.70
C GLY A 74 -6.09 -5.27 -8.45
N ALA A 75 -5.75 -6.08 -9.45
CA ALA A 75 -4.66 -7.05 -9.34
C ALA A 75 -3.29 -6.41 -8.99
N ALA A 76 -3.08 -5.15 -9.38
CA ALA A 76 -1.88 -4.39 -9.03
C ALA A 76 -1.86 -3.99 -7.56
N ASP A 77 -2.97 -3.45 -7.06
CA ASP A 77 -3.16 -3.12 -5.64
C ASP A 77 -2.94 -4.35 -4.76
N ALA A 78 -3.39 -5.51 -5.23
CA ALA A 78 -3.26 -6.76 -4.52
C ALA A 78 -1.81 -7.18 -4.27
N LYS A 79 -1.01 -7.09 -5.33
CA LYS A 79 0.41 -7.40 -5.30
C LYS A 79 1.16 -6.42 -4.40
N VAL A 80 0.89 -5.13 -4.54
CA VAL A 80 1.53 -4.09 -3.73
C VAL A 80 1.17 -4.24 -2.25
N ALA A 81 -0.09 -4.48 -1.91
CA ALA A 81 -0.53 -4.70 -0.54
C ALA A 81 0.18 -5.90 0.11
N THR A 82 0.35 -6.99 -0.65
CA THR A 82 1.07 -8.18 -0.16
C THR A 82 2.55 -7.91 0.07
N VAL A 83 3.20 -7.14 -0.82
CA VAL A 83 4.60 -6.72 -0.64
C VAL A 83 4.75 -5.84 0.61
N LEU A 84 3.83 -4.90 0.83
CA LEU A 84 3.85 -4.05 2.03
C LEU A 84 3.58 -4.84 3.30
N ALA A 85 2.65 -5.79 3.29
CA ALA A 85 2.42 -6.70 4.42
C ALA A 85 3.69 -7.48 4.80
N ALA A 86 4.41 -7.97 3.80
CA ALA A 86 5.66 -8.73 3.98
C ALA A 86 6.82 -7.89 4.51
N THR A 87 6.93 -6.63 4.07
CA THR A 87 8.11 -5.80 4.32
C THR A 87 7.90 -4.75 5.39
N LEU A 88 6.78 -4.02 5.34
CA LEU A 88 6.45 -2.85 6.15
C LEU A 88 4.94 -2.82 6.46
N PRO A 89 4.44 -3.69 7.35
CA PRO A 89 3.01 -3.81 7.63
C PRO A 89 2.39 -2.51 8.17
N ALA A 90 3.16 -1.69 8.89
CA ALA A 90 2.73 -0.37 9.35
C ALA A 90 2.43 0.61 8.20
N SER A 91 3.14 0.48 7.07
CA SER A 91 2.87 1.31 5.89
C SER A 91 1.62 0.88 5.15
N LEU A 92 1.30 -0.42 5.18
CA LEU A 92 0.05 -0.95 4.64
C LEU A 92 -1.14 -0.40 5.41
N THR A 93 -1.10 -0.43 6.76
CA THR A 93 -2.20 0.08 7.58
C THR A 93 -2.41 1.58 7.38
N LEU A 94 -1.32 2.37 7.30
CA LEU A 94 -1.41 3.80 6.99
C LEU A 94 -1.95 4.06 5.58
N GLY A 95 -1.51 3.30 4.58
CA GLY A 95 -2.00 3.43 3.21
C GLY A 95 -3.49 3.10 3.08
N LEU A 96 -3.95 2.04 3.76
CA LEU A 96 -5.37 1.70 3.86
C LEU A 96 -6.17 2.78 4.61
N ALA A 97 -5.60 3.36 5.67
CA ALA A 97 -6.24 4.46 6.40
C ALA A 97 -6.41 5.70 5.52
N VAL A 98 -5.42 6.04 4.69
CA VAL A 98 -5.51 7.13 3.71
C VAL A 98 -6.62 6.87 2.69
N LEU A 99 -6.67 5.66 2.12
CA LEU A 99 -7.73 5.28 1.17
C LEU A 99 -9.12 5.34 1.82
N TRP A 100 -9.25 4.82 3.04
CA TRP A 100 -10.52 4.82 3.77
C TRP A 100 -10.96 6.24 4.12
N LEU A 101 -10.06 7.09 4.61
CA LEU A 101 -10.34 8.49 4.92
C LEU A 101 -10.81 9.24 3.68
N TRP A 102 -10.16 9.04 2.53
CA TRP A 102 -10.57 9.66 1.28
C TRP A 102 -11.98 9.23 0.85
N LEU A 103 -12.28 7.93 0.94
CA LEU A 103 -13.61 7.41 0.64
C LEU A 103 -14.68 7.95 1.60
N ALA A 104 -14.36 8.04 2.89
CA ALA A 104 -15.25 8.60 3.91
C ALA A 104 -15.54 10.08 3.61
N LEU A 105 -14.51 10.89 3.35
CA LEU A 105 -14.66 12.30 2.98
C LEU A 105 -15.46 12.46 1.68
N GLY A 106 -15.21 11.61 0.68
CA GLY A 106 -15.97 11.59 -0.58
C GLY A 106 -17.43 11.17 -0.42
N ARG A 107 -17.77 10.35 0.58
CA ARG A 107 -19.18 10.02 0.91
C ARG A 107 -19.84 11.15 1.68
N ILE A 108 -19.17 11.70 2.68
CA ILE A 108 -19.68 12.80 3.50
C ILE A 108 -19.93 14.05 2.64
N SER A 109 -19.00 14.41 1.77
CA SER A 109 -19.16 15.54 0.84
C SER A 109 -20.35 15.36 -0.10
N ARG A 110 -20.50 14.18 -0.72
CA ARG A 110 -21.66 13.86 -1.57
C ARG A 110 -22.98 13.87 -0.80
N TRP A 111 -22.96 13.47 0.47
CA TRP A 111 -24.13 13.52 1.34
C TRP A 111 -24.52 14.98 1.66
N MET A 112 -23.55 15.86 1.92
CA MET A 112 -23.81 17.29 2.18
C MET A 112 -24.16 18.07 0.90
N ARG A 113 -23.47 17.78 -0.21
CA ARG A 113 -23.62 18.44 -1.51
C ARG A 113 -23.30 17.44 -2.62
N PRO A 114 -24.32 16.92 -3.33
CA PRO A 114 -24.16 15.87 -4.35
C PRO A 114 -23.10 16.18 -5.42
N ASP A 115 -22.95 17.45 -5.81
CA ASP A 115 -22.06 17.88 -6.89
C ASP A 115 -20.70 18.40 -6.42
N SER A 116 -20.41 18.35 -5.12
CA SER A 116 -19.25 19.05 -4.53
C SER A 116 -17.93 18.29 -4.60
N TRP A 117 -17.93 17.01 -4.96
CA TRP A 117 -16.72 16.18 -4.98
C TRP A 117 -16.27 15.88 -6.42
N PRO A 118 -15.50 16.77 -7.05
CA PRO A 118 -15.09 16.64 -8.45
C PRO A 118 -13.99 15.59 -8.66
N TRP A 119 -13.42 15.02 -7.59
CA TRP A 119 -12.22 14.20 -7.68
C TRP A 119 -12.56 12.72 -7.91
N PRO A 120 -12.11 12.12 -9.03
CA PRO A 120 -12.17 10.68 -9.21
C PRO A 120 -11.25 10.05 -8.16
N GLY A 121 -11.79 9.18 -7.30
CA GLY A 121 -11.15 8.69 -6.07
C GLY A 121 -9.66 8.33 -6.19
N ILE A 122 -8.89 8.46 -5.10
CA ILE A 122 -7.46 8.13 -5.11
C ILE A 122 -7.25 6.68 -5.58
N PRO A 123 -6.41 6.45 -6.60
CA PRO A 123 -6.03 5.11 -7.03
C PRO A 123 -5.40 4.29 -5.89
N GLY A 124 -5.63 2.98 -5.84
CA GLY A 124 -5.21 2.12 -4.75
C GLY A 124 -3.71 2.20 -4.46
N VAL A 125 -2.86 2.03 -5.47
CA VAL A 125 -1.39 2.10 -5.33
C VAL A 125 -0.92 3.49 -4.90
N THR A 126 -1.62 4.55 -5.31
CA THR A 126 -1.30 5.91 -4.88
C THR A 126 -1.55 6.10 -3.38
N GLY A 127 -2.67 5.59 -2.87
CA GLY A 127 -2.96 5.60 -1.44
C GLY A 127 -1.95 4.76 -0.63
N LEU A 128 -1.56 3.60 -1.16
CA LEU A 128 -0.52 2.76 -0.54
C LEU A 128 0.85 3.44 -0.53
N TYR A 129 1.22 4.15 -1.59
CA TYR A 129 2.43 4.99 -1.63
C TYR A 129 2.41 6.08 -0.55
N CYS A 130 1.29 6.79 -0.39
CA CYS A 130 1.12 7.77 0.68
C CYS A 130 1.35 7.16 2.06
N GLY A 131 0.89 5.92 2.29
CA GLY A 131 1.15 5.18 3.52
C GLY A 131 2.63 4.96 3.81
N VAL A 132 3.42 4.61 2.80
CA VAL A 132 4.89 4.47 2.93
C VAL A 132 5.54 5.81 3.25
N VAL A 133 5.19 6.88 2.54
CA VAL A 133 5.73 8.22 2.79
C VAL A 133 5.38 8.70 4.21
N LEU A 134 4.12 8.55 4.63
CA LEU A 134 3.66 8.88 5.99
C LEU A 134 4.43 8.08 7.05
N THR A 135 4.71 6.80 6.81
CA THR A 135 5.49 5.98 7.73
C THR A 135 6.89 6.57 7.94
N VAL A 136 7.54 7.04 6.87
CA VAL A 136 8.86 7.70 6.97
C VAL A 136 8.74 9.03 7.71
N CYS A 137 7.77 9.86 7.33
CA CYS A 137 7.54 11.18 7.93
C CYS A 137 7.18 11.12 9.41
N LEU A 138 6.47 10.08 9.87
CA LEU A 138 6.11 9.91 11.28
C LEU A 138 7.25 9.31 12.11
N ARG A 139 8.19 8.60 11.48
CA ARG A 139 9.36 8.01 12.16
C ARG A 139 10.51 9.00 12.31
N TYR A 140 10.72 9.89 11.34
CA TYR A 140 11.83 10.85 11.36
C TYR A 140 11.80 11.98 12.40
N PRO A 141 10.66 12.52 12.88
CA PRO A 141 10.68 13.59 13.88
C PRO A 141 11.27 13.17 15.23
N TYR A 142 11.45 11.87 15.47
CA TYR A 142 11.98 11.32 16.73
C TYR A 142 13.46 10.89 16.67
N ALA A 143 14.15 11.06 15.53
CA ALA A 143 15.55 10.66 15.36
C ALA A 143 16.56 11.80 15.55
N VAL A 144 16.08 13.02 15.82
CA VAL A 144 16.91 14.25 15.93
C VAL A 144 16.77 14.92 17.32
N SER A 145 16.14 14.24 18.28
CA SER A 145 15.97 14.73 19.67
C SER A 145 16.81 13.91 20.65
#